data_AF-A0A3P8X705-F1
#
_entry.id   AF-A0A3P8X705-F1
#
_cell.length_a   1.000
_cell.length_b   1.000
_cell.length_c   1.000
_cell.angle_alpha   90.00
_cell.angle_beta   90.00
_cell.angle_gamma   90.00
#
_symmetry.space_group_name_H-M   'P 1'
#
loop_
_entity.id
_entity.type
_entity.pdbx_description
1 polymer ?
#
loop_
_entity_poly.entity_id
_entity_poly.type
_entity_poly.pdbx_seq_one_letter_code
_entity_poly.pdbx_strand_id
1 'polypeptide(L)'
;MWRWPPRPPPPRAASTYGSGSRRHYGDRAVPSAHSQGQQVVPGQAGGEGGNRQPAQEEDPGRQRYVEKNGRCNVQHGNMRETYRYLTDIFTTLVDLNWRCSLFVFVMAYAVTWLFFGAIWYLIAYCRGDLDHLEDTTWTPCVNNVNGFISAFLFSIETETTIGYGHRVITDQCPVGTMLLLLQAILGSMVNAFMVGCMFVKISQPNKRAETLVFSKHAVISLRDDKLCLMFRVGDLRSSHIVGANMRAKLIKSKQTQEGEFIPLDQTDISVGFETGDDRLFLVSPLVISHEIDTHSPFWDMSQAQLEKEDFEIVVILEGMVEATGMTCQARSSYLAEEVLWGHRFSPMMSLAEGFFDVDYGAFHHTFEVVTPSCSARELSLAAARLDAHLYWSISSRLDEEPTLPQPVAKQADGGSSLGRGSEPTFIVGEMTDILEQSGPGELNGSVATDQSESEA
;
A
#
# COMPACT_ATOMS: atom_id res chain seq x y z
N MET A 1 40.95 -15.33 -28.42
CA MET A 1 42.02 -14.74 -27.59
C MET A 1 41.45 -13.48 -26.94
N TRP A 2 41.00 -13.55 -25.69
CA TRP A 2 40.40 -12.42 -24.97
C TRP A 2 41.08 -12.29 -23.61
N ARG A 3 41.69 -11.13 -23.33
CA ARG A 3 42.37 -10.86 -22.05
C ARG A 3 41.49 -10.00 -21.16
N TRP A 4 41.36 -10.40 -19.90
CA TRP A 4 40.75 -9.58 -18.85
C TRP A 4 41.70 -8.46 -18.40
N PRO A 5 41.20 -7.27 -18.03
CA PRO A 5 42.01 -6.21 -17.41
C PRO A 5 42.38 -6.58 -15.95
N PRO A 6 43.50 -6.04 -15.42
CA PRO A 6 43.98 -6.37 -14.08
C PRO A 6 43.15 -5.74 -12.95
N ARG A 7 43.04 -6.43 -11.82
CA ARG A 7 42.40 -5.91 -10.60
C ARG A 7 43.26 -4.83 -9.91
N PRO A 8 42.66 -3.79 -9.29
CA PRO A 8 43.40 -2.82 -8.49
C PRO A 8 43.93 -3.42 -7.16
N PRO A 9 45.01 -2.86 -6.58
CA PRO A 9 45.61 -3.35 -5.35
C PRO A 9 44.82 -2.93 -4.09
N PRO A 10 44.96 -3.66 -2.97
CA PRO A 10 44.31 -3.31 -1.70
C PRO A 10 44.96 -2.10 -1.01
N PRO A 11 44.20 -1.31 -0.23
CA PRO A 11 44.75 -0.17 0.52
C PRO A 11 45.68 -0.63 1.64
N ARG A 12 46.77 0.12 1.85
CA ARG A 12 47.73 -0.13 2.93
C ARG A 12 47.15 0.28 4.29
N ALA A 13 47.33 -0.58 5.29
CA ALA A 13 47.01 -0.26 6.68
C ALA A 13 47.93 0.86 7.21
N ALA A 14 47.34 1.85 7.88
CA ALA A 14 48.06 2.84 8.68
C ALA A 14 47.87 2.53 10.16
N SER A 15 48.99 2.44 10.90
CA SER A 15 49.01 2.20 12.33
C SER A 15 48.84 3.48 13.13
N THR A 16 47.97 3.47 14.15
CA THR A 16 48.04 4.42 15.27
C THR A 16 47.73 3.75 16.60
N TYR A 17 48.44 4.18 17.63
CA TYR A 17 48.34 3.68 19.01
C TYR A 17 47.03 4.11 19.68
N GLY A 18 46.52 3.29 20.60
CA GLY A 18 45.40 3.64 21.48
C GLY A 18 45.27 2.66 22.65
N SER A 19 45.53 3.13 23.87
CA SER A 19 45.53 2.35 25.12
C SER A 19 44.18 1.65 25.40
N GLY A 20 44.23 0.39 25.81
CA GLY A 20 43.04 -0.34 26.25
C GLY A 20 42.60 -0.04 27.69
N SER A 21 41.33 -0.29 27.98
CA SER A 21 40.85 -0.54 29.34
C SER A 21 39.66 -1.51 29.31
N ARG A 22 39.72 -2.57 30.10
CA ARG A 22 38.65 -3.58 30.22
C ARG A 22 37.48 -3.02 31.03
N ARG A 23 36.24 -3.32 30.64
CA ARG A 23 35.13 -3.50 31.59
C ARG A 23 34.30 -4.73 31.25
N HIS A 24 33.81 -5.39 32.30
CA HIS A 24 33.17 -6.70 32.25
C HIS A 24 31.73 -6.65 31.72
N TYR A 25 31.32 -7.74 31.09
CA TYR A 25 29.91 -8.13 30.92
C TYR A 25 29.26 -8.39 32.29
N GLY A 26 27.96 -8.09 32.40
CA GLY A 26 27.15 -8.43 33.56
C GLY A 26 25.67 -8.30 33.19
N ASP A 27 24.99 -9.44 33.07
CA ASP A 27 23.60 -9.52 32.64
C ASP A 27 22.64 -8.79 33.56
N ARG A 28 21.53 -8.28 33.02
CA ARG A 28 20.43 -7.72 33.81
C ARG A 28 19.12 -8.39 33.45
N ALA A 29 18.60 -9.15 34.41
CA ALA A 29 17.34 -9.87 34.30
C ALA A 29 16.12 -8.95 34.40
N VAL A 30 15.00 -9.43 33.85
CA VAL A 30 13.66 -8.85 33.95
C VAL A 30 13.11 -8.98 35.38
N PRO A 31 12.41 -7.96 35.91
CA PRO A 31 11.49 -8.14 37.03
C PRO A 31 10.03 -7.92 36.59
N SER A 32 9.21 -8.95 36.73
CA SER A 32 7.75 -8.84 36.87
C SER A 32 7.39 -8.78 38.35
N ALA A 33 6.41 -7.95 38.74
CA ALA A 33 5.91 -7.91 40.12
C ALA A 33 4.43 -7.49 40.16
N HIS A 34 3.62 -8.26 40.88
CA HIS A 34 2.22 -7.99 41.18
C HIS A 34 2.10 -7.69 42.68
N SER A 35 1.30 -6.67 43.06
CA SER A 35 0.69 -6.48 44.41
C SER A 35 1.67 -6.31 45.61
N GLN A 36 1.45 -5.50 46.65
CA GLN A 36 0.24 -5.11 47.37
C GLN A 36 0.39 -3.70 47.96
N GLY A 37 -0.69 -3.07 48.40
CA GLY A 37 -0.69 -1.69 48.89
C GLY A 37 -0.46 -1.56 50.41
N GLN A 38 0.00 -0.37 50.83
CA GLN A 38 -0.05 0.06 52.23
C GLN A 38 -0.22 1.59 52.29
N GLN A 39 -1.19 2.05 53.10
CA GLN A 39 -1.46 3.48 53.31
C GLN A 39 -0.46 4.10 54.29
N VAL A 40 0.00 5.31 54.02
CA VAL A 40 0.68 6.18 55.00
C VAL A 40 0.18 7.62 54.85
N VAL A 41 -0.05 8.29 55.99
CA VAL A 41 -0.64 9.64 56.16
C VAL A 41 0.39 10.74 55.80
N PRO A 42 -0.02 11.91 55.27
CA PRO A 42 0.93 12.96 54.87
C PRO A 42 1.55 13.69 56.06
N GLY A 43 2.87 13.92 55.98
CA GLY A 43 3.64 14.82 56.86
C GLY A 43 4.16 16.03 56.09
N GLN A 44 4.19 17.20 56.74
CA GLN A 44 4.38 18.51 56.11
C GLN A 44 5.66 19.21 56.59
N ALA A 45 6.63 19.40 55.70
CA ALA A 45 7.81 20.29 55.72
C ALA A 45 8.86 19.72 54.75
N GLY A 46 9.71 20.48 54.04
CA GLY A 46 9.80 21.92 53.88
C GLY A 46 11.17 22.30 53.31
N GLY A 47 11.23 22.97 52.16
CA GLY A 47 12.41 23.65 51.61
C GLY A 47 13.62 22.79 51.16
N GLU A 48 13.90 22.75 49.85
CA GLU A 48 15.07 23.44 49.27
C GLU A 48 15.02 23.39 47.73
N GLY A 49 15.49 24.44 47.07
CA GLY A 49 15.32 24.64 45.63
C GLY A 49 16.33 23.90 44.78
N GLY A 50 15.87 22.92 43.99
CA GLY A 50 16.63 22.30 42.91
C GLY A 50 15.93 22.53 41.57
N ASN A 51 16.47 23.40 40.72
CA ASN A 51 15.88 23.75 39.43
C ASN A 51 16.00 22.59 38.43
N ARG A 52 15.07 21.63 38.52
CA ARG A 52 14.84 20.62 37.47
C ARG A 52 13.79 21.16 36.52
N GLN A 53 14.21 21.45 35.29
CA GLN A 53 13.30 21.52 34.16
C GLN A 53 12.46 20.24 34.14
N PRO A 54 11.13 20.31 34.00
CA PRO A 54 10.38 19.10 33.72
C PRO A 54 10.93 18.52 32.42
N ALA A 55 11.35 17.25 32.47
CA ALA A 55 11.48 16.51 31.23
C ALA A 55 10.11 16.60 30.53
N GLN A 56 10.10 16.87 29.23
CA GLN A 56 8.88 16.69 28.46
C GLN A 56 8.43 15.25 28.70
N GLU A 57 7.25 15.10 29.32
CA GLU A 57 6.47 13.90 29.11
C GLU A 57 6.24 13.85 27.60
N GLU A 58 6.90 12.92 26.92
CA GLU A 58 6.44 12.51 25.60
C GLU A 58 5.02 12.01 25.83
N ASP A 59 4.05 12.81 25.36
CA ASP A 59 2.64 12.43 25.32
C ASP A 59 2.57 11.01 24.75
N PRO A 60 1.96 10.02 25.44
CA PRO A 60 1.98 8.63 25.01
C PRO A 60 1.39 8.49 23.61
N GLY A 61 2.29 8.45 22.62
CA GLY A 61 2.01 8.85 21.24
C GLY A 61 0.77 8.20 20.68
N ARG A 62 -0.19 9.03 20.25
CA ARG A 62 -1.52 8.63 19.79
C ARG A 62 -1.45 7.43 18.85
N GLN A 63 -2.18 6.37 19.20
CA GLN A 63 -2.01 5.06 18.60
C GLN A 63 -2.59 5.01 17.17
N ARG A 64 -1.70 5.04 16.18
CA ARG A 64 -2.02 4.98 14.74
C ARG A 64 -2.45 3.59 14.28
N TYR A 65 -3.40 3.55 13.35
CA TYR A 65 -3.94 2.35 12.70
C TYR A 65 -2.95 1.72 11.73
N VAL A 66 -2.22 2.55 10.96
CA VAL A 66 -1.12 2.12 10.08
C VAL A 66 0.18 2.83 10.47
N GLU A 67 1.29 2.11 10.54
CA GLU A 67 2.63 2.69 10.73
C GLU A 67 3.16 3.33 9.44
N LYS A 68 4.09 4.28 9.54
CA LYS A 68 4.79 4.89 8.38
C LYS A 68 5.51 3.89 7.47
N ASN A 69 5.74 2.65 7.94
CA ASN A 69 6.34 1.55 7.18
C ASN A 69 5.28 0.63 6.50
N GLY A 70 3.99 0.97 6.62
CA GLY A 70 2.88 0.23 6.03
C GLY A 70 2.36 -0.98 6.81
N ARG A 71 2.85 -1.23 8.04
CA ARG A 71 2.28 -2.24 8.95
C ARG A 71 0.99 -1.75 9.58
N CYS A 72 0.00 -2.64 9.73
CA CYS A 72 -1.27 -2.31 10.36
C CYS A 72 -1.24 -2.76 11.84
N ASN A 73 -1.59 -1.85 12.75
CA ASN A 73 -1.61 -2.08 14.20
C ASN A 73 -2.92 -2.75 14.67
N VAL A 74 -3.35 -3.79 13.95
CA VAL A 74 -4.62 -4.48 14.18
C VAL A 74 -4.36 -5.91 14.66
N GLN A 75 -4.65 -6.17 15.93
CA GLN A 75 -4.62 -7.53 16.48
C GLN A 75 -6.02 -8.15 16.38
N HIS A 76 -6.12 -9.21 15.59
CA HIS A 76 -7.37 -9.96 15.43
C HIS A 76 -7.54 -10.89 16.65
N GLY A 77 -8.47 -10.54 17.54
CA GLY A 77 -8.77 -11.31 18.76
C GLY A 77 -10.00 -12.21 18.63
N ASN A 78 -9.97 -13.37 19.30
CA ASN A 78 -11.11 -14.30 19.44
C ASN A 78 -11.62 -14.95 18.12
N MET A 79 -10.71 -15.33 17.22
CA MET A 79 -11.05 -16.19 16.06
C MET A 79 -11.37 -17.61 16.55
N ARG A 80 -12.66 -17.97 16.59
CA ARG A 80 -13.11 -19.33 16.96
C ARG A 80 -12.81 -20.40 15.88
N GLU A 81 -12.31 -20.01 14.71
CA GLU A 81 -12.16 -20.87 13.52
C GLU A 81 -10.70 -21.00 13.05
N THR A 82 -9.77 -21.20 13.98
CA THR A 82 -8.33 -21.38 13.68
C THR A 82 -8.02 -22.52 12.69
N TYR A 83 -8.94 -23.49 12.53
CA TYR A 83 -8.82 -24.57 11.55
C TYR A 83 -8.78 -24.08 10.09
N ARG A 84 -9.30 -22.88 9.79
CA ARG A 84 -9.29 -22.32 8.43
C ARG A 84 -7.86 -22.08 7.92
N TYR A 85 -6.93 -21.68 8.80
CA TYR A 85 -5.51 -21.58 8.46
C TYR A 85 -4.86 -22.93 8.13
N LEU A 86 -5.33 -24.03 8.72
CA LEU A 86 -4.84 -25.38 8.40
C LEU A 86 -5.43 -25.92 7.09
N THR A 87 -6.60 -25.42 6.68
CA THR A 87 -7.23 -25.78 5.40
C THR A 87 -6.43 -25.19 4.23
N ASP A 88 -5.89 -23.98 4.39
CA ASP A 88 -4.94 -23.38 3.45
C ASP A 88 -3.51 -23.41 3.98
N ILE A 89 -2.96 -24.63 4.04
CA ILE A 89 -1.59 -24.87 4.48
C ILE A 89 -0.55 -24.23 3.54
N PHE A 90 -0.88 -24.05 2.26
CA PHE A 90 0.06 -23.51 1.27
C PHE A 90 0.34 -22.02 1.51
N THR A 91 -0.71 -21.18 1.59
CA THR A 91 -0.50 -19.75 1.90
C THR A 91 0.11 -19.58 3.28
N THR A 92 -0.35 -20.34 4.27
CA THR A 92 0.20 -20.32 5.63
C THR A 92 1.71 -20.59 5.67
N LEU A 93 2.20 -21.61 4.94
CA LEU A 93 3.64 -21.93 4.87
C LEU A 93 4.46 -20.85 4.15
N VAL A 94 3.87 -20.22 3.13
CA VAL A 94 4.48 -19.13 2.38
C VAL A 94 4.55 -17.84 3.22
N ASP A 95 3.54 -17.53 4.03
CA ASP A 95 3.47 -16.30 4.83
C ASP A 95 4.24 -16.38 6.17
N LEU A 96 4.60 -17.59 6.64
CA LEU A 96 5.46 -17.77 7.80
C LEU A 96 6.78 -16.96 7.70
N ASN A 97 7.23 -16.42 8.83
CA ASN A 97 8.56 -15.80 8.93
C ASN A 97 9.67 -16.72 8.41
N TRP A 98 10.69 -16.16 7.75
CA TRP A 98 11.81 -16.92 7.16
C TRP A 98 12.43 -17.98 8.09
N ARG A 99 12.58 -17.66 9.39
CA ARG A 99 13.08 -18.61 10.41
C ARG A 99 12.16 -19.82 10.57
N CYS A 100 10.84 -19.59 10.67
CA CYS A 100 9.84 -20.64 10.81
C CYS A 100 9.70 -21.45 9.51
N SER A 101 9.71 -20.79 8.36
CA SER A 101 9.62 -21.43 7.04
C SER A 101 10.82 -22.35 6.77
N LEU A 102 12.04 -21.92 7.08
CA LEU A 102 13.24 -22.75 7.03
C LEU A 102 13.22 -23.91 8.04
N PHE A 103 12.70 -23.68 9.26
CA PHE A 103 12.55 -24.74 10.25
C PHE A 103 11.56 -25.81 9.77
N VAL A 104 10.40 -25.43 9.21
CA VAL A 104 9.42 -26.38 8.66
C VAL A 104 10.00 -27.14 7.46
N PHE A 105 10.76 -26.48 6.58
CA PHE A 105 11.47 -27.13 5.48
C PHE A 105 12.40 -28.25 6.00
N VAL A 106 13.30 -27.93 6.94
CA VAL A 106 14.23 -28.93 7.53
C VAL A 106 13.46 -30.05 8.25
N MET A 107 12.42 -29.70 9.01
CA MET A 107 11.61 -30.68 9.73
C MET A 107 10.87 -31.65 8.81
N ALA A 108 10.36 -31.19 7.67
CA ALA A 108 9.62 -32.06 6.75
C ALA A 108 10.52 -33.14 6.14
N TYR A 109 11.70 -32.77 5.61
CA TYR A 109 12.68 -33.75 5.10
C TYR A 109 13.21 -34.66 6.21
N ALA A 110 13.49 -34.12 7.40
CA ALA A 110 13.90 -34.94 8.54
C ALA A 110 12.82 -35.98 8.92
N VAL A 111 11.54 -35.60 8.89
CA VAL A 111 10.41 -36.50 9.17
C VAL A 111 10.23 -37.55 8.07
N THR A 112 10.33 -37.21 6.78
CA THR A 112 10.24 -38.22 5.70
C THR A 112 11.38 -39.22 5.78
N TRP A 113 12.63 -38.76 5.95
CA TRP A 113 13.80 -39.63 6.07
C TRP A 113 13.75 -40.52 7.31
N LEU A 114 13.27 -40.01 8.45
CA LEU A 114 13.09 -40.81 9.66
C LEU A 114 11.94 -41.82 9.51
N PHE A 115 10.83 -41.44 8.87
CA PHE A 115 9.70 -42.33 8.61
C PHE A 115 10.08 -43.49 7.69
N PHE A 116 10.64 -43.21 6.51
CA PHE A 116 11.08 -44.26 5.60
C PHE A 116 12.26 -45.06 6.17
N GLY A 117 13.22 -44.42 6.85
CA GLY A 117 14.32 -45.10 7.54
C GLY A 117 13.84 -46.07 8.63
N ALA A 118 12.78 -45.72 9.37
CA ALA A 118 12.15 -46.61 10.33
C ALA A 118 11.42 -47.79 9.66
N ILE A 119 10.75 -47.59 8.52
CA ILE A 119 10.12 -48.68 7.78
C ILE A 119 11.19 -49.62 7.18
N TRP A 120 12.28 -49.10 6.61
CA TRP A 120 13.40 -49.92 6.12
C TRP A 120 14.03 -50.74 7.24
N TYR A 121 14.24 -50.15 8.42
CA TYR A 121 14.70 -50.87 9.60
C TYR A 121 13.71 -51.95 10.06
N LEU A 122 12.40 -51.64 10.05
CA LEU A 122 11.35 -52.59 10.41
C LEU A 122 11.27 -53.77 9.43
N ILE A 123 11.44 -53.55 8.12
CA ILE A 123 11.49 -54.63 7.13
C ILE A 123 12.70 -55.54 7.38
N ALA A 124 13.89 -54.96 7.59
CA ALA A 124 15.10 -55.73 7.89
C ALA A 124 14.95 -56.55 9.20
N TYR A 125 14.34 -55.96 10.23
CA TYR A 125 14.05 -56.63 11.49
C TYR A 125 13.02 -57.75 11.34
N CYS A 126 11.85 -57.49 10.75
CA CYS A 126 10.80 -58.49 10.59
C CYS A 126 11.16 -59.64 9.64
N ARG A 127 12.13 -59.43 8.73
CA ARG A 127 12.68 -60.46 7.85
C ARG A 127 13.78 -61.30 8.51
N GLY A 128 14.37 -60.83 9.61
CA GLY A 128 15.55 -61.45 10.23
C GLY A 128 16.87 -61.13 9.52
N ASP A 129 16.92 -60.12 8.65
CA ASP A 129 18.14 -59.69 7.94
C ASP A 129 19.22 -59.19 8.92
N LEU A 130 18.81 -58.69 10.10
CA LEU A 130 19.71 -58.22 11.17
C LEU A 130 20.31 -59.37 12.01
N ASP A 131 19.68 -60.54 12.04
CA ASP A 131 20.16 -61.69 12.81
C ASP A 131 21.21 -62.52 12.04
N HIS A 132 21.16 -62.45 10.70
CA HIS A 132 22.02 -63.22 9.78
C HIS A 132 23.13 -62.35 9.14
N LEU A 133 23.60 -61.30 9.83
CA LEU A 133 24.57 -60.33 9.30
C LEU A 133 25.93 -60.92 8.90
N GLU A 134 26.33 -62.06 9.48
CA GLU A 134 27.60 -62.73 9.20
C GLU A 134 27.44 -63.96 8.28
N ASP A 135 26.21 -64.34 7.92
CA ASP A 135 25.93 -65.53 7.11
C ASP A 135 26.06 -65.24 5.61
N THR A 136 27.14 -65.72 5.01
CA THR A 136 27.41 -65.59 3.56
C THR A 136 26.41 -66.29 2.64
N THR A 137 25.48 -67.07 3.20
CA THR A 137 24.39 -67.77 2.48
C THR A 137 23.09 -66.97 2.46
N TRP A 138 22.91 -65.99 3.36
CA TRP A 138 21.71 -65.15 3.40
C TRP A 138 21.89 -63.89 2.56
N THR A 139 20.84 -63.54 1.81
CA THR A 139 20.81 -62.33 0.99
C THR A 139 19.77 -61.37 1.58
N PRO A 140 20.19 -60.27 2.23
CA PRO A 140 19.28 -59.33 2.87
C PRO A 140 18.52 -58.50 1.84
N CYS A 141 17.41 -57.91 2.25
CA CYS A 141 16.61 -57.00 1.42
C CYS A 141 17.43 -55.79 0.91
N VAL A 142 18.34 -55.28 1.75
CA VAL A 142 19.27 -54.20 1.42
C VAL A 142 20.64 -54.55 2.00
N ASN A 143 21.66 -54.57 1.15
CA ASN A 143 23.02 -54.88 1.57
C ASN A 143 23.58 -53.79 2.51
N ASN A 144 24.38 -54.20 3.50
CA ASN A 144 25.08 -53.31 4.44
C ASN A 144 24.15 -52.42 5.31
N VAL A 145 23.02 -52.98 5.75
CA VAL A 145 22.13 -52.40 6.77
C VAL A 145 22.32 -53.14 8.10
N ASN A 146 23.25 -52.63 8.91
CA ASN A 146 23.70 -53.24 10.16
C ASN A 146 22.89 -52.74 11.39
N GLY A 147 21.90 -51.88 11.18
CA GLY A 147 21.11 -51.23 12.23
C GLY A 147 20.36 -49.99 11.76
N PHE A 148 19.68 -49.29 12.69
CA PHE A 148 18.81 -48.15 12.38
C PHE A 148 19.53 -47.01 11.65
N ILE A 149 20.75 -46.64 12.05
CA ILE A 149 21.50 -45.54 11.43
C ILE A 149 21.81 -45.85 9.95
N SER A 150 22.15 -47.10 9.61
CA SER A 150 22.37 -47.51 8.22
C SER A 150 21.08 -47.57 7.40
N ALA A 151 19.94 -47.90 8.01
CA ALA A 151 18.63 -47.85 7.34
C ALA A 151 18.19 -46.39 7.08
N PHE A 152 18.45 -45.48 8.04
CA PHE A 152 18.23 -44.04 7.88
C PHE A 152 19.13 -43.44 6.78
N LEU A 153 20.41 -43.80 6.74
CA LEU A 153 21.31 -43.40 5.64
C LEU A 153 20.80 -43.93 4.29
N PHE A 154 20.39 -45.20 4.20
CA PHE A 154 19.80 -45.74 2.98
C PHE A 154 18.53 -45.00 2.55
N SER A 155 17.68 -44.59 3.51
CA SER A 155 16.51 -43.78 3.24
C SER A 155 16.85 -42.42 2.65
N ILE A 156 17.88 -41.73 3.18
CA ILE A 156 18.37 -40.47 2.59
C ILE A 156 18.95 -40.71 1.20
N GLU A 157 19.86 -41.69 1.05
CA GLU A 157 20.50 -42.06 -0.22
C GLU A 157 19.46 -42.33 -1.33
N THR A 158 18.33 -42.92 -0.96
CA THR A 158 17.19 -43.25 -1.82
C THR A 158 16.33 -42.03 -2.13
N GLU A 159 15.82 -41.32 -1.12
CA GLU A 159 14.87 -40.21 -1.30
C GLU A 159 15.50 -38.99 -1.99
N THR A 160 16.75 -38.69 -1.67
CA THR A 160 17.52 -37.61 -2.31
C THR A 160 18.22 -38.07 -3.61
N THR A 161 18.04 -39.32 -4.00
CA THR A 161 18.61 -39.94 -5.22
C THR A 161 20.14 -39.85 -5.34
N ILE A 162 20.85 -39.77 -4.20
CA ILE A 162 22.32 -39.76 -4.16
C ILE A 162 22.90 -41.14 -4.49
N GLY A 163 22.30 -42.20 -3.93
CA GLY A 163 22.63 -43.60 -4.22
C GLY A 163 24.12 -43.93 -4.25
N TYR A 164 24.84 -43.87 -3.10
CA TYR A 164 26.30 -44.10 -3.05
C TYR A 164 26.74 -45.51 -3.50
N GLY A 165 25.81 -46.46 -3.67
CA GLY A 165 26.10 -47.81 -4.15
C GLY A 165 26.70 -48.76 -3.11
N HIS A 166 26.98 -48.28 -1.89
CA HIS A 166 27.38 -49.12 -0.77
C HIS A 166 26.18 -49.88 -0.16
N ARG A 167 24.98 -49.29 -0.24
CA ARG A 167 23.71 -49.90 0.19
C ARG A 167 22.84 -50.08 -1.05
N VAL A 168 22.53 -51.33 -1.35
CA VAL A 168 21.86 -51.71 -2.61
C VAL A 168 20.75 -52.69 -2.29
N ILE A 169 19.58 -52.44 -2.87
CA ILE A 169 18.40 -53.31 -2.77
C ILE A 169 18.61 -54.60 -3.56
N THR A 170 18.12 -55.73 -3.05
CA THR A 170 18.14 -57.03 -3.74
C THR A 170 16.76 -57.43 -4.25
N ASP A 171 16.70 -58.39 -5.18
CA ASP A 171 15.47 -58.95 -5.74
C ASP A 171 14.72 -59.88 -4.78
N GLN A 172 15.34 -60.24 -3.65
CA GLN A 172 14.86 -61.25 -2.70
C GLN A 172 13.68 -60.80 -1.82
N CYS A 173 13.29 -59.52 -1.91
CA CYS A 173 12.25 -58.93 -1.07
C CYS A 173 11.33 -58.01 -1.90
N PRO A 174 10.20 -58.52 -2.42
CA PRO A 174 9.27 -57.69 -3.20
C PRO A 174 8.63 -56.57 -2.38
N VAL A 175 8.54 -56.72 -1.05
CA VAL A 175 8.07 -55.67 -0.13
C VAL A 175 9.03 -54.47 -0.14
N GLY A 176 10.35 -54.72 -0.17
CA GLY A 176 11.36 -53.67 -0.32
C GLY A 176 11.21 -52.93 -1.64
N THR A 177 11.03 -53.64 -2.76
CA THR A 177 10.83 -53.01 -4.08
C THR A 177 9.57 -52.14 -4.13
N MET A 178 8.48 -52.57 -3.49
CA MET A 178 7.25 -51.77 -3.39
C MET A 178 7.43 -50.54 -2.49
N LEU A 179 8.18 -50.66 -1.38
CA LEU A 179 8.53 -49.51 -0.54
C LEU A 179 9.42 -48.51 -1.28
N LEU A 180 10.41 -48.98 -2.02
CA LEU A 180 11.29 -48.15 -2.86
C LEU A 180 10.48 -47.34 -3.88
N LEU A 181 9.53 -47.97 -4.57
CA LEU A 181 8.63 -47.30 -5.51
C LEU A 181 7.77 -46.24 -4.81
N LEU A 182 7.15 -46.60 -3.67
CA LEU A 182 6.32 -45.68 -2.88
C LEU A 182 7.12 -44.48 -2.36
N GLN A 183 8.34 -44.72 -1.87
CA GLN A 183 9.26 -43.70 -1.38
C GLN A 183 9.71 -42.76 -2.50
N ALA A 184 10.02 -43.27 -3.69
CA ALA A 184 10.37 -42.45 -4.84
C ALA A 184 9.21 -41.51 -5.25
N ILE A 185 7.98 -42.03 -5.28
CA ILE A 185 6.78 -41.24 -5.60
C ILE A 185 6.55 -40.16 -4.53
N LEU A 186 6.44 -40.55 -3.25
CA LEU A 186 6.13 -39.60 -2.17
C LEU A 186 7.27 -38.59 -1.93
N GLY A 187 8.54 -39.01 -2.03
CA GLY A 187 9.69 -38.12 -1.97
C GLY A 187 9.67 -37.07 -3.09
N SER A 188 9.34 -37.46 -4.32
CA SER A 188 9.19 -36.51 -5.43
C SER A 188 8.06 -35.50 -5.19
N MET A 189 6.93 -35.92 -4.60
CA MET A 189 5.80 -35.04 -4.27
C MET A 189 6.16 -34.03 -3.16
N VAL A 190 6.80 -34.49 -2.08
CA VAL A 190 7.25 -33.62 -0.97
C VAL A 190 8.29 -32.62 -1.45
N ASN A 191 9.26 -33.07 -2.26
CA ASN A 191 10.27 -32.20 -2.84
C ASN A 191 9.65 -31.14 -3.77
N ALA A 192 8.75 -31.52 -4.66
CA ALA A 192 8.05 -30.58 -5.55
C ALA A 192 7.24 -29.54 -4.76
N PHE A 193 6.51 -29.97 -3.72
CA PHE A 193 5.77 -29.07 -2.84
C PHE A 193 6.68 -28.08 -2.11
N MET A 194 7.77 -28.56 -1.51
CA MET A 194 8.69 -27.71 -0.73
C MET A 194 9.49 -26.73 -1.60
N VAL A 195 9.97 -27.18 -2.77
CA VAL A 195 10.64 -26.30 -3.73
C VAL A 195 9.64 -25.26 -4.28
N GLY A 196 8.40 -25.64 -4.57
CA GLY A 196 7.33 -24.73 -4.97
C GLY A 196 7.03 -23.65 -3.92
N CYS A 197 6.87 -24.04 -2.65
CA CYS A 197 6.68 -23.10 -1.55
C CYS A 197 7.86 -22.12 -1.40
N MET A 198 9.10 -22.62 -1.49
CA MET A 198 10.30 -21.79 -1.43
C MET A 198 10.38 -20.82 -2.63
N PHE A 199 10.08 -21.28 -3.84
CA PHE A 199 10.08 -20.44 -5.05
C PHE A 199 9.07 -19.29 -4.94
N VAL A 200 7.82 -19.57 -4.53
CA VAL A 200 6.80 -18.54 -4.32
C VAL A 200 7.24 -17.56 -3.24
N LYS A 201 7.76 -18.05 -2.11
CA LYS A 201 8.24 -17.22 -1.00
C LYS A 201 9.42 -16.32 -1.37
N ILE A 202 10.35 -16.79 -2.21
CA ILE A 202 11.46 -15.98 -2.74
C ILE A 202 10.93 -14.92 -3.70
N SER A 203 9.94 -15.27 -4.51
CA SER A 203 9.38 -14.39 -5.55
C SER A 203 8.49 -13.27 -4.97
N GLN A 204 7.87 -13.47 -3.81
CA GLN A 204 6.94 -12.52 -3.19
C GLN A 204 7.47 -11.06 -3.21
N PRO A 205 6.67 -10.09 -3.68
CA PRO A 205 7.12 -8.71 -3.88
C PRO A 205 7.19 -7.87 -2.59
N ASN A 206 7.13 -8.48 -1.40
CA ASN A 206 7.13 -7.76 -0.12
C ASN A 206 8.35 -6.83 0.05
N LYS A 207 9.52 -7.23 -0.47
CA LYS A 207 10.74 -6.38 -0.49
C LYS A 207 10.71 -5.24 -1.53
N ARG A 208 9.73 -5.22 -2.44
CA ARG A 208 9.52 -4.12 -3.39
C ARG A 208 8.67 -3.01 -2.79
N ALA A 209 7.73 -3.35 -1.91
CA ALA A 209 7.01 -2.34 -1.13
C ALA A 209 7.97 -1.50 -0.26
N GLU A 210 9.08 -2.09 0.22
CA GLU A 210 10.13 -1.38 0.97
C GLU A 210 10.94 -0.38 0.14
N THR A 211 10.95 -0.45 -1.20
CA THR A 211 11.64 0.53 -2.08
C THR A 211 10.72 1.65 -2.56
N LEU A 212 9.42 1.55 -2.31
CA LEU A 212 8.43 2.60 -2.58
C LEU A 212 8.33 3.50 -1.34
N VAL A 213 8.71 4.75 -1.50
CA VAL A 213 8.82 5.73 -0.41
C VAL A 213 7.74 6.79 -0.49
N PHE A 214 7.22 7.16 0.68
CA PHE A 214 6.27 8.26 0.87
C PHE A 214 6.95 9.42 1.61
N SER A 215 6.45 10.65 1.45
CA SER A 215 6.91 11.78 2.26
C SER A 215 6.67 11.52 3.76
N LYS A 216 7.50 12.13 4.63
CA LYS A 216 7.29 12.03 6.09
C LYS A 216 6.03 12.77 6.52
N HIS A 217 5.81 13.94 5.92
CA HIS A 217 4.67 14.81 6.14
C HIS A 217 3.80 14.88 4.89
N ALA A 218 2.51 15.14 5.07
CA ALA A 218 1.66 15.73 4.03
C ALA A 218 1.68 17.25 4.19
N VAL A 219 1.31 17.99 3.15
CA VAL A 219 1.26 19.46 3.18
C VAL A 219 -0.06 19.96 2.59
N ILE A 220 -0.63 21.01 3.18
CA ILE A 220 -1.78 21.72 2.63
C ILE A 220 -1.31 23.09 2.16
N SER A 221 -1.55 23.44 0.89
CA SER A 221 -1.36 24.81 0.41
C SER A 221 -2.24 25.13 -0.79
N LEU A 222 -2.32 26.42 -1.12
CA LEU A 222 -3.02 26.90 -2.31
C LEU A 222 -2.29 26.42 -3.57
N ARG A 223 -3.02 25.91 -4.57
CA ARG A 223 -2.54 25.58 -5.91
C ARG A 223 -3.64 25.98 -6.90
N ASP A 224 -3.31 26.87 -7.84
CA ASP A 224 -4.23 27.38 -8.86
C ASP A 224 -5.56 27.86 -8.24
N ASP A 225 -5.44 28.70 -7.20
CA ASP A 225 -6.50 29.27 -6.34
C ASP A 225 -7.39 28.29 -5.56
N LYS A 226 -7.07 26.99 -5.58
CA LYS A 226 -7.73 25.95 -4.79
C LYS A 226 -6.87 25.47 -3.63
N LEU A 227 -7.49 25.04 -2.53
CA LEU A 227 -6.75 24.45 -1.41
C LEU A 227 -6.52 22.96 -1.68
N CYS A 228 -5.26 22.51 -1.65
CA CYS A 228 -4.91 21.13 -2.00
C CYS A 228 -4.11 20.46 -0.88
N LEU A 229 -4.52 19.24 -0.51
CA LEU A 229 -3.74 18.34 0.34
C LEU A 229 -2.79 17.51 -0.53
N MET A 230 -1.51 17.53 -0.21
CA MET A 230 -0.46 16.93 -1.04
C MET A 230 0.47 16.03 -0.25
N PHE A 231 0.88 14.93 -0.86
CA PHE A 231 1.95 14.07 -0.35
C PHE A 231 2.83 13.59 -1.51
N ARG A 232 4.10 13.31 -1.25
CA ARG A 232 5.05 12.84 -2.28
C ARG A 232 5.19 11.32 -2.22
N VAL A 233 5.29 10.70 -3.39
CA VAL A 233 5.60 9.28 -3.56
C VAL A 233 6.77 9.14 -4.54
N GLY A 234 7.61 8.12 -4.37
CA GLY A 234 8.74 7.83 -5.27
C GLY A 234 9.13 6.36 -5.24
N ASP A 235 9.71 5.87 -6.34
CA ASP A 235 10.41 4.58 -6.38
C ASP A 235 11.92 4.83 -6.33
N LEU A 236 12.60 4.23 -5.36
CA LEU A 236 14.06 4.29 -5.23
C LEU A 236 14.79 3.44 -6.29
N ARG A 237 14.06 2.66 -7.11
CA ARG A 237 14.62 1.72 -8.07
C ARG A 237 14.33 2.12 -9.52
N SER A 238 15.23 1.74 -10.42
CA SER A 238 15.16 2.02 -11.86
C SER A 238 14.24 1.09 -12.67
N SER A 239 13.52 0.18 -12.02
CA SER A 239 12.58 -0.77 -12.67
C SER A 239 11.17 -0.31 -12.40
N HIS A 240 10.27 -0.42 -13.36
CA HIS A 240 8.97 0.23 -13.24
C HIS A 240 7.96 -0.55 -12.40
N ILE A 241 7.03 0.19 -11.79
CA ILE A 241 5.78 -0.36 -11.26
C ILE A 241 4.72 -0.22 -12.36
N VAL A 242 4.31 -1.35 -12.93
CA VAL A 242 3.38 -1.43 -14.05
C VAL A 242 1.94 -1.32 -13.54
N GLY A 243 1.15 -0.42 -14.12
CA GLY A 243 -0.23 -0.19 -13.68
C GLY A 243 -0.32 0.36 -12.26
N ALA A 244 0.59 1.27 -11.89
CA ALA A 244 0.59 1.90 -10.58
C ALA A 244 -0.72 2.69 -10.36
N ASN A 245 -1.41 2.46 -9.24
CA ASN A 245 -2.65 3.13 -8.84
C ASN A 245 -2.52 3.65 -7.41
N MET A 246 -2.86 4.92 -7.19
CA MET A 246 -2.85 5.54 -5.87
C MET A 246 -4.27 5.68 -5.31
N ARG A 247 -4.48 5.24 -4.07
CA ARG A 247 -5.70 5.50 -3.30
C ARG A 247 -5.39 6.08 -1.94
N ALA A 248 -6.29 6.90 -1.41
CA ALA A 248 -6.17 7.47 -0.07
C ALA A 248 -7.50 7.34 0.67
N LYS A 249 -7.44 7.00 1.96
CA LYS A 249 -8.61 6.91 2.84
C LYS A 249 -8.41 7.75 4.09
N LEU A 250 -9.40 8.55 4.43
CA LEU A 250 -9.50 9.17 5.75
C LEU A 250 -10.05 8.13 6.73
N ILE A 251 -9.37 7.97 7.86
CA ILE A 251 -9.83 7.18 8.99
C ILE A 251 -10.14 8.14 10.14
N LYS A 252 -11.41 8.15 10.56
CA LYS A 252 -11.91 9.02 11.64
C LYS A 252 -13.06 8.33 12.38
N SER A 253 -13.17 8.53 13.70
CA SER A 253 -14.38 8.13 14.43
C SER A 253 -15.56 9.04 14.06
N LYS A 254 -16.70 8.47 13.67
CA LYS A 254 -17.93 9.25 13.45
C LYS A 254 -19.08 8.77 14.32
N GLN A 255 -20.01 9.68 14.60
CA GLN A 255 -21.32 9.36 15.12
C GLN A 255 -22.38 9.75 14.09
N THR A 256 -23.30 8.85 13.77
CA THR A 256 -24.38 9.12 12.81
C THR A 256 -25.50 9.96 13.45
N GLN A 257 -26.42 10.50 12.66
CA GLN A 257 -27.53 11.31 13.17
C GLN A 257 -28.52 10.46 13.99
N GLU A 258 -28.58 9.17 13.71
CA GLU A 258 -29.34 8.14 14.42
C GLU A 258 -28.67 7.72 15.74
N GLY A 259 -27.43 8.18 16.00
CA GLY A 259 -26.67 7.94 17.22
C GLY A 259 -25.71 6.75 17.16
N GLU A 260 -25.57 6.04 16.04
CA GLU A 260 -24.61 4.95 15.88
C GLU A 260 -23.17 5.49 15.94
N PHE A 261 -22.32 4.89 16.77
CA PHE A 261 -20.91 5.23 16.86
C PHE A 261 -20.06 4.24 16.06
N ILE A 262 -19.33 4.76 15.07
CA ILE A 262 -18.46 3.98 14.17
C ILE A 262 -17.01 4.35 14.51
N PRO A 263 -16.23 3.45 15.16
CA PRO A 263 -14.93 3.81 15.75
C PRO A 263 -13.86 4.22 14.73
N LEU A 264 -13.82 3.57 13.57
CA LEU A 264 -12.82 3.79 12.52
C LEU A 264 -13.54 3.80 11.16
N ASP A 265 -14.32 4.85 10.92
CA ASP A 265 -14.96 5.03 9.62
C ASP A 265 -13.92 5.33 8.54
N GLN A 266 -14.10 4.76 7.36
CA GLN A 266 -13.14 4.85 6.25
C GLN A 266 -13.80 5.54 5.05
N THR A 267 -13.59 6.83 4.90
CA THR A 267 -14.06 7.58 3.73
C THR A 267 -12.94 7.70 2.69
N ASP A 268 -13.27 7.53 1.41
CA ASP A 268 -12.29 7.63 0.33
C ASP A 268 -11.97 9.09 0.02
N ILE A 269 -10.70 9.38 -0.30
CA ILE A 269 -10.22 10.71 -0.67
C ILE A 269 -9.87 10.67 -2.16
N SER A 270 -10.59 11.44 -2.99
CA SER A 270 -10.32 11.48 -4.43
C SER A 270 -8.96 12.11 -4.74
N VAL A 271 -8.05 11.28 -5.24
CA VAL A 271 -6.69 11.66 -5.69
C VAL A 271 -6.55 11.65 -7.22
N GLY A 272 -7.67 11.84 -7.93
CA GLY A 272 -7.73 11.78 -9.40
C GLY A 272 -8.50 10.60 -9.98
N PHE A 273 -9.43 9.99 -9.23
CA PHE A 273 -10.20 8.83 -9.68
C PHE A 273 -11.11 9.15 -10.90
N GLU A 274 -11.83 10.28 -10.85
CA GLU A 274 -12.75 10.71 -11.93
C GLU A 274 -12.02 11.04 -13.25
N THR A 275 -10.81 11.59 -13.17
CA THR A 275 -9.97 11.91 -14.33
C THR A 275 -9.09 10.74 -14.78
N GLY A 276 -8.91 9.75 -13.90
CA GLY A 276 -7.97 8.65 -14.08
C GLY A 276 -6.50 9.05 -13.93
N ASP A 277 -6.22 10.17 -13.23
CA ASP A 277 -4.88 10.63 -12.81
C ASP A 277 -4.34 9.85 -11.60
N ASP A 278 -5.20 9.07 -10.94
CA ASP A 278 -4.83 8.09 -9.92
C ASP A 278 -3.88 7.00 -10.45
N ARG A 279 -3.88 6.78 -11.78
CA ARG A 279 -2.97 5.88 -12.50
C ARG A 279 -1.64 6.56 -12.77
N LEU A 280 -0.64 6.23 -11.96
CA LEU A 280 0.66 6.91 -11.96
C LEU A 280 1.63 6.37 -13.02
N PHE A 281 2.31 7.28 -13.72
CA PHE A 281 3.57 6.98 -14.42
C PHE A 281 4.75 7.29 -13.49
N LEU A 282 4.99 6.41 -12.50
CA LEU A 282 5.98 6.63 -11.45
C LEU A 282 7.40 6.26 -11.92
N VAL A 283 8.14 7.24 -12.44
CA VAL A 283 9.57 7.12 -12.79
C VAL A 283 10.42 8.09 -11.97
N SER A 284 10.04 9.36 -11.94
CA SER A 284 10.53 10.33 -10.96
C SER A 284 9.51 10.48 -9.82
N PRO A 285 9.90 10.99 -8.65
CA PRO A 285 8.99 11.27 -7.55
C PRO A 285 7.85 12.22 -7.95
N LEU A 286 6.62 11.81 -7.66
CA LEU A 286 5.39 12.57 -7.95
C LEU A 286 4.80 13.13 -6.66
N VAL A 287 4.24 14.34 -6.76
CA VAL A 287 3.42 14.93 -5.69
C VAL A 287 1.96 14.65 -6.03
N ILE A 288 1.36 13.73 -5.28
CA ILE A 288 -0.07 13.43 -5.35
C ILE A 288 -0.81 14.59 -4.71
N SER A 289 -1.90 15.03 -5.34
CA SER A 289 -2.67 16.21 -4.96
C SER A 289 -4.15 15.85 -4.88
N HIS A 290 -4.72 15.96 -3.69
CA HIS A 290 -6.16 15.96 -3.47
C HIS A 290 -6.66 17.40 -3.44
N GLU A 291 -7.54 17.76 -4.37
CA GLU A 291 -8.26 19.04 -4.34
C GLU A 291 -9.33 19.01 -3.24
N ILE A 292 -9.31 19.98 -2.33
CA ILE A 292 -10.30 20.09 -1.27
C ILE A 292 -11.54 20.80 -1.83
N ASP A 293 -12.40 20.01 -2.48
CA ASP A 293 -13.68 20.42 -3.04
C ASP A 293 -14.85 20.28 -2.05
N THR A 294 -16.08 20.53 -2.51
CA THR A 294 -17.31 20.42 -1.69
C THR A 294 -17.64 18.99 -1.24
N HIS A 295 -17.00 17.97 -1.81
CA HIS A 295 -17.18 16.56 -1.44
C HIS A 295 -16.06 16.05 -0.53
N SER A 296 -14.94 16.78 -0.45
CA SER A 296 -13.81 16.49 0.42
C SER A 296 -14.20 16.53 1.90
N PRO A 297 -13.75 15.55 2.72
CA PRO A 297 -13.94 15.61 4.17
C PRO A 297 -13.15 16.77 4.83
N PHE A 298 -12.28 17.46 4.10
CA PHE A 298 -11.52 18.62 4.58
C PHE A 298 -12.17 19.97 4.24
N TRP A 299 -13.34 19.99 3.58
CA TRP A 299 -13.99 21.21 3.08
C TRP A 299 -14.22 22.30 4.14
N ASP A 300 -14.76 21.92 5.30
CA ASP A 300 -15.04 22.79 6.44
C ASP A 300 -13.83 22.96 7.39
N MET A 301 -12.65 22.42 7.06
CA MET A 301 -11.47 22.42 7.94
C MET A 301 -10.57 23.63 7.71
N SER A 302 -10.40 24.45 8.75
CA SER A 302 -9.40 25.54 8.83
C SER A 302 -8.12 25.09 9.53
N GLN A 303 -7.05 25.90 9.43
CA GLN A 303 -5.76 25.63 10.07
C GLN A 303 -5.89 25.37 11.58
N ALA A 304 -6.70 26.17 12.29
CA ALA A 304 -6.88 26.06 13.74
C ALA A 304 -7.83 24.92 14.17
N GLN A 305 -8.47 24.25 13.21
CA GLN A 305 -9.22 23.00 13.43
C GLN A 305 -8.35 21.79 13.13
N LEU A 306 -7.48 21.85 12.11
CA LEU A 306 -6.53 20.77 11.79
C LEU A 306 -5.72 20.32 13.01
N GLU A 307 -5.18 21.28 13.78
CA GLU A 307 -4.40 21.03 15.01
C GLU A 307 -5.20 20.38 16.15
N LYS A 308 -6.54 20.41 16.09
CA LYS A 308 -7.44 19.88 17.14
C LYS A 308 -8.16 18.61 16.73
N GLU A 309 -8.02 18.21 15.46
CA GLU A 309 -8.84 17.17 14.86
C GLU A 309 -8.20 15.78 14.97
N ASP A 310 -9.03 14.80 15.27
CA ASP A 310 -8.61 13.40 15.41
C ASP A 310 -8.91 12.66 14.09
N PHE A 311 -7.91 12.57 13.22
CA PHE A 311 -7.95 11.70 12.04
C PHE A 311 -6.58 11.12 11.68
N GLU A 312 -6.60 10.11 10.81
CA GLU A 312 -5.43 9.50 10.15
C GLU A 312 -5.73 9.33 8.65
N ILE A 313 -4.86 9.81 7.77
CA ILE A 313 -4.95 9.59 6.32
C ILE A 313 -4.08 8.39 5.97
N VAL A 314 -4.67 7.28 5.54
CA VAL A 314 -3.94 6.11 5.03
C VAL A 314 -3.82 6.21 3.52
N VAL A 315 -2.58 6.21 3.01
CA VAL A 315 -2.27 6.20 1.57
C VAL A 315 -1.81 4.81 1.14
N ILE A 316 -2.25 4.39 -0.04
CA ILE A 316 -2.08 3.04 -0.58
C ILE A 316 -1.65 3.17 -2.04
N LEU A 317 -0.43 2.72 -2.35
CA LEU A 317 0.06 2.56 -3.72
C LEU A 317 0.00 1.08 -4.09
N GLU A 318 -0.75 0.75 -5.13
CA GLU A 318 -0.81 -0.59 -5.73
C GLU A 318 -0.15 -0.59 -7.11
N GLY A 319 0.38 -1.74 -7.53
CA GLY A 319 0.86 -1.92 -8.90
C GLY A 319 1.66 -3.22 -9.06
N MET A 320 1.97 -3.59 -10.30
CA MET A 320 2.69 -4.83 -10.60
C MET A 320 4.20 -4.61 -10.71
N VAL A 321 4.98 -5.54 -10.16
CA VAL A 321 6.44 -5.52 -10.27
C VAL A 321 6.85 -6.06 -11.64
N GLU A 322 7.44 -5.20 -12.47
CA GLU A 322 7.88 -5.50 -13.85
C GLU A 322 8.56 -6.87 -14.03
N ALA A 323 9.45 -7.25 -13.11
CA ALA A 323 10.24 -8.47 -13.23
C ALA A 323 9.51 -9.77 -12.83
N THR A 324 8.38 -9.71 -12.12
CA THR A 324 7.66 -10.90 -11.62
C THR A 324 6.19 -10.95 -12.04
N GLY A 325 5.62 -9.86 -12.56
CA GLY A 325 4.20 -9.75 -12.88
C GLY A 325 3.26 -9.79 -11.67
N MET A 326 3.80 -9.88 -10.44
CA MET A 326 2.99 -9.93 -9.22
C MET A 326 2.65 -8.52 -8.72
N THR A 327 1.42 -8.37 -8.25
CA THR A 327 0.94 -7.16 -7.60
C THR A 327 1.65 -6.95 -6.26
N CYS A 328 2.00 -5.70 -5.98
CA CYS A 328 2.54 -5.24 -4.72
C CYS A 328 1.68 -4.07 -4.21
N GLN A 329 1.66 -3.90 -2.89
CA GLN A 329 0.93 -2.83 -2.23
C GLN A 329 1.83 -2.19 -1.17
N ALA A 330 2.22 -0.94 -1.38
CA ALA A 330 2.91 -0.11 -0.39
C ALA A 330 1.88 0.77 0.33
N ARG A 331 2.05 0.97 1.63
CA ARG A 331 1.12 1.72 2.48
C ARG A 331 1.90 2.67 3.39
N SER A 332 1.30 3.80 3.73
CA SER A 332 1.77 4.72 4.77
C SER A 332 0.57 5.45 5.38
N SER A 333 0.78 6.16 6.47
CA SER A 333 -0.22 6.99 7.14
C SER A 333 0.26 8.42 7.35
N TYR A 334 -0.67 9.35 7.55
CA TYR A 334 -0.42 10.68 8.07
C TYR A 334 -1.42 10.98 9.18
N LEU A 335 -0.93 11.15 10.41
CA LEU A 335 -1.72 11.73 11.51
C LEU A 335 -1.93 13.22 11.27
N ALA A 336 -2.93 13.82 11.92
CA ALA A 336 -3.19 15.27 11.85
C ALA A 336 -1.93 16.13 12.10
N GLU A 337 -1.11 15.79 13.10
CA GLU A 337 0.17 16.43 13.43
C GLU A 337 1.23 16.32 12.31
N GLU A 338 1.10 15.33 11.43
CA GLU A 338 2.01 15.09 10.31
C GLU A 338 1.53 15.77 9.01
N VAL A 339 0.45 16.56 9.08
CA VAL A 339 -0.09 17.38 7.98
C VAL A 339 0.28 18.86 8.24
N LEU A 340 1.16 19.42 7.41
CA LEU A 340 1.67 20.78 7.58
C LEU A 340 0.85 21.79 6.77
N TRP A 341 0.13 22.70 7.44
CA TRP A 341 -0.61 23.78 6.78
C TRP A 341 0.31 24.91 6.30
N GLY A 342 0.12 25.37 5.07
CA GLY A 342 0.93 26.44 4.49
C GLY A 342 2.31 26.00 4.01
N HIS A 343 2.54 24.71 3.77
CA HIS A 343 3.82 24.20 3.25
C HIS A 343 3.72 23.74 1.79
N ARG A 344 4.85 23.80 1.08
CA ARG A 344 5.06 23.14 -0.21
C ARG A 344 6.30 22.26 -0.17
N PHE A 345 6.32 21.20 -0.98
CA PHE A 345 7.51 20.35 -1.13
C PHE A 345 8.61 21.07 -1.92
N SER A 346 9.86 20.98 -1.47
CA SER A 346 10.99 21.55 -2.22
C SER A 346 11.16 20.86 -3.59
N PRO A 347 11.49 21.62 -4.65
CA PRO A 347 11.83 21.03 -5.94
C PRO A 347 13.06 20.14 -5.80
N MET A 348 13.06 19.00 -6.51
CA MET A 348 14.11 17.97 -6.38
C MET A 348 14.64 17.44 -7.72
N MET A 349 14.10 17.93 -8.84
CA MET A 349 14.57 17.58 -10.18
C MET A 349 15.49 18.70 -10.69
N SER A 350 16.67 18.33 -11.17
CA SER A 350 17.59 19.22 -11.86
C SER A 350 17.94 18.64 -13.24
N LEU A 351 18.27 19.51 -14.19
CA LEU A 351 18.70 19.10 -15.53
C LEU A 351 20.24 19.04 -15.56
N ALA A 352 20.78 17.83 -15.55
CA ALA A 352 22.18 17.57 -15.87
C ALA A 352 22.36 17.41 -17.39
N GLU A 353 23.61 17.32 -17.86
CA GLU A 353 23.90 17.17 -19.30
C GLU A 353 23.32 15.87 -19.87
N GLY A 354 22.15 15.98 -20.51
CA GLY A 354 21.44 14.87 -21.17
C GLY A 354 20.51 14.03 -20.28
N PHE A 355 20.45 14.27 -18.97
CA PHE A 355 19.65 13.46 -18.03
C PHE A 355 18.98 14.33 -16.94
N PHE A 356 17.82 13.89 -16.47
CA PHE A 356 17.19 14.45 -15.27
C PHE A 356 17.80 13.80 -14.03
N ASP A 357 18.42 14.61 -13.17
CA ASP A 357 18.95 14.17 -11.89
C ASP A 357 17.96 14.49 -10.76
N VAL A 358 17.84 13.58 -9.79
CA VAL A 358 16.80 13.57 -8.77
C VAL A 358 17.45 13.49 -7.39
N ASP A 359 17.52 14.63 -6.70
CA ASP A 359 18.10 14.69 -5.36
C ASP A 359 17.11 14.17 -4.29
N TYR A 360 17.29 12.91 -3.91
CA TYR A 360 16.52 12.30 -2.82
C TYR A 360 16.80 12.90 -1.43
N GLY A 361 17.87 13.69 -1.24
CA GLY A 361 18.07 14.48 -0.03
C GLY A 361 16.95 15.49 0.21
N ALA A 362 16.43 16.10 -0.86
CA ALA A 362 15.28 17.02 -0.83
C ALA A 362 13.91 16.31 -0.84
N PHE A 363 13.85 14.97 -0.93
CA PHE A 363 12.58 14.23 -1.10
C PHE A 363 11.57 14.49 0.03
N HIS A 364 12.02 14.57 1.28
CA HIS A 364 11.16 14.86 2.44
C HIS A 364 11.10 16.36 2.81
N HIS A 365 11.87 17.22 2.14
CA HIS A 365 12.01 18.62 2.54
C HIS A 365 10.80 19.45 2.09
N THR A 366 10.33 20.32 2.99
CA THR A 366 9.21 21.24 2.75
C THR A 366 9.61 22.65 3.15
N PHE A 367 8.95 23.65 2.59
CA PHE A 367 9.16 25.06 2.91
C PHE A 367 7.81 25.77 3.06
N GLU A 368 7.77 26.77 3.93
CA GLU A 368 6.57 27.58 4.19
C GLU A 368 6.25 28.50 3.00
N VAL A 369 4.96 28.67 2.74
CA VAL A 369 4.39 29.51 1.67
C VAL A 369 3.14 30.20 2.19
N VAL A 370 3.03 31.50 1.93
CA VAL A 370 1.86 32.31 2.30
C VAL A 370 0.59 31.65 1.76
N THR A 371 -0.21 31.12 2.68
CA THR A 371 -1.45 30.37 2.42
C THR A 371 -2.49 30.90 3.41
N PRO A 372 -3.75 31.13 2.98
CA PRO A 372 -4.80 31.54 3.90
C PRO A 372 -5.03 30.48 5.00
N SER A 373 -5.39 30.92 6.20
CA SER A 373 -5.66 30.06 7.37
C SER A 373 -7.13 29.63 7.50
N CYS A 374 -8.01 30.17 6.66
CA CYS A 374 -9.43 29.84 6.61
C CYS A 374 -9.69 28.48 5.93
N SER A 375 -10.89 27.95 6.13
CA SER A 375 -11.34 26.71 5.48
C SER A 375 -11.52 26.86 3.95
N ALA A 376 -11.48 25.75 3.21
CA ALA A 376 -11.75 25.75 1.77
C ALA A 376 -13.15 26.29 1.44
N ARG A 377 -14.13 26.01 2.31
CA ARG A 377 -15.47 26.61 2.26
C ARG A 377 -15.47 28.13 2.42
N GLU A 378 -14.74 28.68 3.39
CA GLU A 378 -14.67 30.14 3.57
C GLU A 378 -13.93 30.81 2.42
N LEU A 379 -12.90 30.16 1.88
CA LEU A 379 -12.14 30.62 0.72
C LEU A 379 -13.02 30.68 -0.54
N SER A 380 -13.76 29.61 -0.85
CA SER A 380 -14.69 29.59 -1.98
C SER A 380 -15.85 30.58 -1.82
N LEU A 381 -16.39 30.75 -0.61
CA LEU A 381 -17.39 31.78 -0.31
C LEU A 381 -16.83 33.20 -0.46
N ALA A 382 -15.56 33.43 -0.14
CA ALA A 382 -14.89 34.72 -0.36
C ALA A 382 -14.67 35.00 -1.85
N ALA A 383 -14.23 34.01 -2.63
CA ALA A 383 -14.09 34.10 -4.07
C ALA A 383 -15.44 34.39 -4.76
N ALA A 384 -16.48 33.62 -4.45
CA ALA A 384 -17.82 33.81 -5.00
C ALA A 384 -18.42 35.19 -4.67
N ARG A 385 -18.10 35.77 -3.50
CA ARG A 385 -18.47 37.16 -3.17
C ARG A 385 -17.71 38.17 -4.01
N LEU A 386 -16.43 37.93 -4.32
CA LEU A 386 -15.62 38.81 -5.16
C LEU A 386 -16.15 38.85 -6.61
N ASP A 387 -16.47 37.68 -7.16
CA ASP A 387 -17.05 37.56 -8.51
C ASP A 387 -18.44 38.19 -8.61
N ALA A 388 -19.31 37.94 -7.62
CA ALA A 388 -20.59 38.63 -7.51
C ALA A 388 -20.44 40.15 -7.39
N HIS A 389 -19.35 40.62 -6.76
CA HIS A 389 -19.04 42.05 -6.65
C HIS A 389 -18.60 42.68 -7.98
N LEU A 390 -17.85 41.94 -8.80
CA LEU A 390 -17.51 42.37 -10.15
C LEU A 390 -18.76 42.49 -11.03
N TYR A 391 -19.71 41.56 -10.92
CA TYR A 391 -20.92 41.54 -11.75
C TYR A 391 -21.85 42.75 -11.53
N TRP A 392 -21.99 43.27 -10.30
CA TRP A 392 -22.77 44.50 -10.07
C TRP A 392 -22.02 45.79 -10.45
N SER A 393 -20.68 45.74 -10.51
CA SER A 393 -19.87 46.91 -10.88
C SER A 393 -19.86 47.22 -12.39
N ILE A 394 -20.34 46.28 -13.22
CA ILE A 394 -20.65 46.54 -14.63
C ILE A 394 -22.00 47.24 -14.70
N SER A 395 -22.02 48.56 -14.46
CA SER A 395 -23.22 49.37 -14.69
C SER A 395 -23.71 49.23 -16.14
N SER A 396 -25.02 49.09 -16.27
CA SER A 396 -25.75 48.97 -17.53
C SER A 396 -25.45 50.13 -18.49
N ARG A 397 -24.73 49.86 -19.58
CA ARG A 397 -24.76 50.68 -20.81
C ARG A 397 -26.08 50.50 -21.60
N LEU A 398 -27.19 50.39 -20.87
CA LEU A 398 -28.55 50.25 -21.40
C LEU A 398 -29.51 51.32 -20.88
N ASP A 399 -29.08 52.15 -19.91
CA ASP A 399 -29.86 53.26 -19.35
C ASP A 399 -29.46 54.63 -19.95
N GLU A 400 -29.08 54.66 -21.23
CA GLU A 400 -28.82 55.92 -21.95
C GLU A 400 -30.05 56.29 -22.80
N GLU A 401 -31.01 56.96 -22.16
CA GLU A 401 -32.26 57.41 -22.78
C GLU A 401 -31.99 58.50 -23.84
N PRO A 402 -32.44 58.35 -25.11
CA PRO A 402 -32.18 59.33 -26.15
C PRO A 402 -33.08 60.56 -25.97
N THR A 403 -32.51 61.65 -25.45
CA THR A 403 -33.18 62.95 -25.33
C THR A 403 -33.69 63.46 -26.69
N LEU A 404 -35.01 63.49 -26.86
CA LEU A 404 -35.70 64.08 -28.00
C LEU A 404 -35.45 65.61 -28.05
N PRO A 405 -35.00 66.17 -29.19
CA PRO A 405 -34.91 67.62 -29.35
C PRO A 405 -36.31 68.24 -29.56
N GLN A 406 -36.56 69.38 -28.92
CA GLN A 406 -37.80 70.15 -29.05
C GLN A 406 -37.98 70.74 -30.46
N PRO A 407 -39.23 70.86 -30.97
CA PRO A 407 -39.49 71.45 -32.28
C PRO A 407 -39.43 72.98 -32.25
N VAL A 408 -38.68 73.57 -33.18
CA VAL A 408 -38.70 75.02 -33.46
C VAL A 408 -39.89 75.32 -34.38
N ALA A 409 -40.79 76.21 -33.94
CA ALA A 409 -41.94 76.62 -34.74
C ALA A 409 -41.57 77.66 -35.82
N LYS A 410 -42.09 77.48 -37.05
CA LYS A 410 -42.44 78.60 -37.95
C LYS A 410 -43.36 78.21 -39.12
N GLN A 411 -44.39 79.04 -39.29
CA GLN A 411 -45.24 79.36 -40.45
C GLN A 411 -45.42 78.37 -41.63
N ALA A 412 -46.68 78.23 -42.04
CA ALA A 412 -47.12 77.55 -43.25
C ALA A 412 -47.04 78.43 -44.52
N ASP A 413 -46.93 77.78 -45.69
CA ASP A 413 -47.64 78.16 -46.92
C ASP A 413 -47.53 77.05 -47.99
N GLY A 414 -48.43 77.04 -48.98
CA GLY A 414 -48.17 76.40 -50.30
C GLY A 414 -48.92 75.10 -50.64
N GLY A 415 -49.91 75.21 -51.52
CA GLY A 415 -50.78 74.11 -51.97
C GLY A 415 -50.24 73.09 -52.99
N SER A 416 -51.01 71.99 -53.09
CA SER A 416 -51.28 71.16 -54.28
C SER A 416 -50.22 70.18 -54.84
N SER A 417 -50.60 68.90 -54.93
CA SER A 417 -50.84 68.14 -56.18
C SER A 417 -50.49 66.63 -56.12
N LEU A 418 -51.09 65.86 -57.03
CA LEU A 418 -51.29 64.39 -57.09
C LEU A 418 -50.04 63.49 -56.99
N GLY A 419 -50.20 62.26 -56.47
CA GLY A 419 -49.27 61.14 -56.71
C GLY A 419 -49.57 59.79 -56.02
N ARG A 420 -50.24 58.87 -56.72
CA ARG A 420 -50.55 57.45 -56.37
C ARG A 420 -49.52 56.68 -55.50
N GLY A 421 -50.01 55.80 -54.60
CA GLY A 421 -49.25 54.63 -54.09
C GLY A 421 -49.91 53.81 -52.97
N SER A 422 -50.63 52.73 -53.34
CA SER A 422 -50.94 51.49 -52.57
C SER A 422 -50.89 51.45 -51.02
N GLU A 423 -52.02 51.09 -50.39
CA GLU A 423 -52.10 50.42 -49.08
C GLU A 423 -51.67 48.92 -49.21
N PRO A 424 -51.33 48.22 -48.09
CA PRO A 424 -52.41 47.59 -47.31
C PRO A 424 -52.27 47.69 -45.77
N THR A 425 -53.40 47.47 -45.11
CA THR A 425 -53.66 47.52 -43.67
C THR A 425 -52.99 46.39 -42.86
N PHE A 426 -52.67 46.65 -41.60
CA PHE A 426 -52.10 45.69 -40.64
C PHE A 426 -52.81 45.87 -39.28
N ILE A 427 -53.41 44.82 -38.68
CA ILE A 427 -53.79 44.74 -37.24
C ILE A 427 -54.13 43.28 -36.83
N VAL A 428 -53.33 42.76 -35.87
CA VAL A 428 -53.64 41.91 -34.69
C VAL A 428 -54.27 40.50 -34.80
N GLY A 429 -53.68 39.59 -33.99
CA GLY A 429 -54.22 38.35 -33.41
C GLY A 429 -53.05 37.61 -32.73
N GLU A 430 -52.80 37.72 -31.42
CA GLU A 430 -53.51 37.16 -30.24
C GLU A 430 -53.16 35.68 -29.94
N MET A 431 -53.31 35.28 -28.67
CA MET A 431 -52.45 34.33 -27.94
C MET A 431 -53.28 33.33 -27.13
N THR A 432 -52.92 32.04 -27.12
CA THR A 432 -53.48 31.03 -26.18
C THR A 432 -52.55 29.84 -25.91
N ASP A 433 -52.59 29.36 -24.66
CA ASP A 433 -51.94 28.14 -24.14
C ASP A 433 -52.67 26.83 -24.55
N ILE A 434 -52.10 25.65 -24.19
CA ILE A 434 -52.77 24.51 -23.47
C ILE A 434 -51.90 23.22 -23.41
N LEU A 435 -52.21 22.33 -22.46
CA LEU A 435 -51.55 21.06 -22.11
C LEU A 435 -52.30 19.81 -22.73
N GLU A 436 -52.05 18.51 -22.48
CA GLU A 436 -51.16 17.75 -21.57
C GLU A 436 -51.01 16.25 -22.00
N GLN A 437 -50.08 15.52 -21.35
CA GLN A 437 -50.14 14.09 -20.96
C GLN A 437 -50.15 12.88 -21.96
N SER A 438 -49.33 11.88 -21.55
CA SER A 438 -49.56 10.40 -21.54
C SER A 438 -49.23 9.50 -22.76
N GLY A 439 -48.69 8.28 -22.47
CA GLY A 439 -48.25 7.22 -23.42
C GLY A 439 -49.28 6.09 -23.63
N PRO A 440 -48.93 4.77 -23.75
CA PRO A 440 -47.63 4.07 -23.66
C PRO A 440 -47.34 3.06 -24.81
N GLY A 441 -46.24 2.27 -24.76
CA GLY A 441 -46.03 1.08 -25.61
C GLY A 441 -44.65 0.40 -25.51
N GLU A 442 -44.62 -0.91 -25.23
CA GLU A 442 -43.40 -1.76 -25.13
C GLU A 442 -42.95 -2.36 -26.48
N LEU A 443 -41.65 -2.66 -26.66
CA LEU A 443 -41.13 -4.04 -26.85
C LEU A 443 -39.62 -4.16 -27.19
N ASN A 444 -38.98 -5.10 -26.49
CA ASN A 444 -37.68 -5.78 -26.64
C ASN A 444 -36.86 -5.69 -27.96
N GLY A 445 -35.53 -5.70 -27.82
CA GLY A 445 -34.60 -5.90 -28.95
C GLY A 445 -33.11 -5.94 -28.60
N SER A 446 -32.66 -6.85 -27.71
CA SER A 446 -31.23 -7.06 -27.42
C SER A 446 -30.50 -7.71 -28.60
N VAL A 447 -29.39 -7.10 -29.06
CA VAL A 447 -28.49 -7.70 -30.06
C VAL A 447 -27.20 -8.16 -29.39
N ALA A 448 -26.99 -9.49 -29.39
CA ALA A 448 -25.69 -10.09 -29.14
C ALA A 448 -24.90 -10.18 -30.45
N THR A 449 -23.57 -10.08 -30.37
CA THR A 449 -22.67 -10.36 -31.50
C THR A 449 -21.67 -11.43 -31.10
N ASP A 450 -21.93 -12.66 -31.53
CA ASP A 450 -20.89 -13.68 -31.71
C ASP A 450 -20.22 -13.47 -33.07
N GLN A 451 -18.89 -13.61 -33.12
CA GLN A 451 -18.17 -13.92 -34.35
C GLN A 451 -17.20 -15.07 -34.11
N SER A 452 -17.30 -16.08 -34.96
CA SER A 452 -16.57 -17.33 -34.94
C SER A 452 -15.17 -17.22 -35.58
N GLU A 453 -14.26 -18.02 -35.04
CA GLU A 453 -13.16 -18.77 -35.69
C GLU A 453 -12.63 -18.32 -37.07
N SER A 454 -11.30 -18.18 -37.16
CA SER A 454 -10.54 -18.60 -38.34
C SER A 454 -9.15 -19.12 -37.93
N GLU A 455 -8.66 -20.13 -38.66
CA GLU A 455 -7.45 -20.91 -38.36
C GLU A 455 -6.16 -20.22 -38.86
N ALA A 456 -5.05 -20.39 -38.11
CA ALA A 456 -3.66 -20.46 -38.61
C ALA A 456 -2.70 -20.95 -37.53
#